data_AF-A0A349SLJ4-F1
#
_entry.id   AF-A0A349SLJ4-F1
#
_cell.length_a   1.000
_cell.length_b   1.000
_cell.length_c   1.000
_cell.angle_alpha   90.00
_cell.angle_beta   90.00
_cell.angle_gamma   90.00
#
_symmetry.space_group_name_H-M   'P 1'
#
loop_
_entity.id
_entity.type
_entity.pdbx_description
1 polymer ?
#
loop_
_entity_poly.entity_id
_entity_poly.type
_entity_poly.pdbx_seq_one_letter_code
_entity_poly.pdbx_strand_id
1 'polypeptide(L)' 'HGMNGIAEAVRQIRGTSVNQVAGVNHVLITAGAGVPTGAAILEKG' A
#
# COMPACT_ATOMS: atom_id res chain seq x y z
N HIS A 1 -3.43 5.23 8.64
CA HIS A 1 -2.29 4.96 7.74
C HIS A 1 -1.92 6.26 7.07
N GLY A 2 -0.66 6.47 6.67
CA GLY A 2 -0.35 7.68 5.90
C GLY A 2 -1.10 7.66 4.57
N MET A 3 -1.89 8.69 4.25
CA MET A 3 -2.72 8.71 3.03
C MET A 3 -1.89 8.53 1.75
N ASN A 4 -0.64 9.00 1.75
CA ASN A 4 0.30 8.80 0.65
C ASN A 4 0.73 7.33 0.48
N GLY A 5 0.89 6.59 1.59
CA GLY A 5 1.21 5.16 1.57
C GLY A 5 0.05 4.32 1.03
N ILE A 6 -1.19 4.70 1.35
CA ILE A 6 -2.38 4.09 0.73
C ILE A 6 -2.40 4.37 -0.78
N ALA A 7 -2.17 5.63 -1.19
CA ALA A 7 -2.16 5.98 -2.60
C ALA A 7 -1.05 5.23 -3.37
N GLU A 8 0.11 5.00 -2.75
CA GLU A 8 1.18 4.19 -3.35
C GLU A 8 0.80 2.72 -3.46
N ALA A 9 0.20 2.13 -2.43
CA ALA A 9 -0.30 0.76 -2.51
C ALA A 9 -1.32 0.59 -3.64
N VAL A 10 -2.21 1.57 -3.85
CA VAL A 10 -3.14 1.58 -4.99
C VAL A 10 -2.39 1.64 -6.32
N ARG A 11 -1.35 2.47 -6.46
CA ARG A 11 -0.53 2.52 -7.68
C ARG A 11 0.18 1.20 -7.95
N GLN A 12 0.74 0.56 -6.92
CA GLN A 12 1.42 -0.73 -7.04
C GLN A 12 0.46 -1.83 -7.51
N ILE A 13 -0.74 -1.93 -6.93
CA ILE A 13 -1.78 -2.90 -7.33
C ILE A 13 -2.25 -2.65 -8.78
N ARG A 14 -2.34 -1.37 -9.19
CA ARG A 14 -2.77 -0.97 -10.54
C ARG A 14 -1.67 -1.00 -11.60
N GLY A 15 -0.41 -1.22 -11.22
CA GLY A 15 0.71 -1.20 -12.17
C GLY A 15 1.11 0.21 -12.64
N THR A 16 0.80 1.25 -11.87
CA THR A 16 1.05 2.66 -12.23
C THR A 16 2.01 3.37 -11.29
N SER A 17 2.70 2.63 -10.42
CA SER A 17 3.73 3.24 -9.58
C SER A 17 4.92 3.66 -10.43
N VAL A 18 5.50 4.81 -10.07
CA VAL A 18 6.77 5.28 -10.65
C VAL A 18 7.93 4.33 -10.31
N ASN A 19 7.81 3.60 -9.20
CA ASN A 19 8.77 2.58 -8.74
C ASN A 19 8.05 1.23 -8.65
N GLN A 20 7.52 0.78 -9.78
CA GLN A 20 6.70 -0.42 -9.83
C GLN A 20 7.47 -1.67 -9.42
N VAL A 21 6.91 -2.41 -8.45
CA VAL A 21 7.38 -3.77 -8.13
C VAL A 21 6.70 -4.76 -9.07
N ALA A 22 7.50 -5.63 -9.69
CA ALA A 22 7.02 -6.62 -10.63
C ALA A 22 6.16 -7.69 -9.93
N GLY A 23 5.03 -8.05 -10.53
CA GLY A 23 4.18 -9.14 -10.03
C GLY A 23 3.47 -8.86 -8.70
N VAL A 24 3.27 -7.59 -8.32
CA VAL A 24 2.50 -7.25 -7.12
C VAL A 24 1.05 -7.71 -7.25
N ASN A 25 0.66 -8.61 -6.33
CA ASN A 25 -0.73 -9.05 -6.16
C ASN A 25 -1.33 -8.58 -4.83
N HIS A 26 -0.50 -8.37 -3.80
CA HIS A 26 -0.93 -7.89 -2.50
C HIS A 26 0.02 -6.81 -1.97
N VAL A 27 -0.54 -5.83 -1.25
CA VAL A 27 0.24 -4.78 -0.56
C VAL A 27 -0.27 -4.64 0.87
N LEU A 28 0.64 -4.79 1.84
CA LEU A 28 0.38 -4.48 3.24
C LEU A 28 0.75 -3.03 3.53
N ILE A 29 -0.15 -2.29 4.18
CA ILE A 29 0.03 -0.90 4.57
C ILE A 29 -0.09 -0.82 6.08
N THR A 30 0.85 -0.14 6.74
CA THR A 30 0.78 0.16 8.18
C THR A 30 0.56 1.66 8.40
N ALA A 31 0.00 2.01 9.55
CA ALA A 31 -0.08 3.37 10.04
C ALA A 31 1.12 3.72 10.93
N GLY A 32 1.26 5.01 11.27
CA GLY A 32 2.41 5.50 12.04
C GLY A 32 2.61 4.74 13.35
N ALA A 33 3.87 4.52 13.71
CA ALA A 33 4.24 3.87 14.97
C ALA A 33 4.14 4.84 16.16
N GLY A 34 4.06 4.31 17.38
CA GLY A 34 4.11 5.09 18.63
C GLY A 34 2.77 5.61 19.15
N VAL A 35 1.66 5.31 18.48
CA VAL A 35 0.27 5.62 18.92
C VAL A 35 -0.63 4.42 18.59
N PRO A 36 -1.86 4.31 19.14
CA PRO A 36 -2.84 3.34 18.67
C PRO A 36 -2.99 3.44 17.14
N THR A 37 -2.76 2.34 16.45
CA THR A 37 -2.50 2.34 15.01
C THR A 37 -3.13 1.11 14.35
N GLY A 38 -3.16 1.09 13.02
CA GLY A 38 -3.82 0.03 12.26
C GLY A 38 -3.04 -0.40 11.01
N ALA A 39 -3.51 -1.46 10.37
CA ALA A 39 -2.97 -1.99 9.12
C ALA A 39 -4.09 -2.35 8.14
N ALA A 40 -3.77 -2.42 6.84
CA ALA A 40 -4.70 -2.80 5.78
C ALA A 40 -3.95 -3.60 4.71
N ILE A 41 -4.65 -4.53 4.06
CA ILE A 41 -4.14 -5.28 2.91
C ILE A 41 -4.98 -4.90 1.69
N LEU A 42 -4.32 -4.56 0.58
CA LEU A 42 -4.94 -4.42 -0.73
C LEU A 42 -4.54 -5.59 -1.62
N GLU A 43 -5.48 -6.04 -2.43
CA GLU A 43 -5.30 -7.16 -3.36
C GLU A 43 -5.70 -6.76 -4.77
N LYS A 44 -4.99 -7.33 -5.75
CA LYS A 44 -5.32 -7.21 -7.16
C LYS A 44 -6.41 -8.24 -7.49
N GLY A 45 -7.60 -7.74 -7.80
CA GLY A 45 -8.70 -8.56 -8.30
C GLY A 45 -8.46 -9.12 -9.70
#